data_AF-D3EQA7-F1
#
_entry.id   AF-D3EQA7-F1
#
_cell.length_a   1.000
_cell.length_b   1.000
_cell.length_c   1.000
_cell.angle_alpha   90.00
_cell.angle_beta   90.00
_cell.angle_gamma   90.00
#
_symmetry.space_group_name_H-M   'P 1'
#
loop_
_entity.id
_entity.type
_entity.pdbx_description
1 polymer ?
#
loop_
_entity_poly.entity_id
_entity_poly.type
_entity_poly.pdbx_seq_one_letter_code
_entity_poly.pdbx_strand_id
1 'polypeptide(L)'
;MNNLKNDIKYIVNLMNIIIMSIIAIIILTIGISNLTENPQNRLIRQFAEKKLRLFSRGYSLDTINCDGVDINDNKFVNCRASNRKQKIILLECPYREKDSRCNYLLKR
;
A
#
# COMPACT_ATOMS: atom_id res chain seq x y z
N MET A 1 0.49 -44.37 30.44
CA MET A 1 0.44 -42.89 30.54
C MET A 1 1.60 -42.16 29.84
N ASN A 2 2.50 -42.86 29.13
CA ASN A 2 3.66 -42.23 28.45
C ASN A 2 3.39 -41.86 26.98
N ASN A 3 2.52 -42.61 26.30
CA ASN A 3 2.22 -42.38 24.87
C ASN A 3 1.45 -41.06 24.66
N LEU A 4 0.40 -40.80 25.46
CA LEU A 4 -0.39 -39.57 25.39
C LEU A 4 0.46 -38.28 25.57
N LYS A 5 1.46 -38.31 26.46
CA LYS A 5 2.36 -37.16 26.69
C LYS A 5 3.29 -36.92 25.50
N ASN A 6 3.73 -37.98 24.83
CA ASN A 6 4.58 -37.90 23.65
C ASN A 6 3.79 -37.47 22.41
N ASP A 7 2.54 -37.94 22.26
CA ASP A 7 1.64 -37.56 21.17
C ASP A 7 1.29 -36.07 21.25
N ILE A 8 0.96 -35.57 22.45
CA ILE A 8 0.71 -34.13 22.67
C ILE A 8 1.96 -33.31 22.36
N LYS A 9 3.14 -33.75 22.80
CA LYS A 9 4.40 -33.05 22.51
C LYS A 9 4.71 -33.02 21.02
N TYR A 10 4.43 -34.11 20.30
CA TYR A 10 4.60 -34.20 18.86
C TYR A 10 3.65 -33.26 18.12
N ILE A 11 2.36 -33.24 18.49
CA ILE A 11 1.37 -32.33 17.90
C ILE A 11 1.75 -30.87 18.13
N VAL A 12 2.16 -30.50 19.36
CA VAL A 12 2.60 -29.13 19.66
C VAL A 12 3.83 -28.74 18.84
N ASN A 13 4.79 -29.65 18.66
CA ASN A 13 5.97 -29.39 17.85
C ASN A 13 5.63 -29.23 16.36
N LEU A 14 4.74 -30.08 15.83
CA LEU A 14 4.25 -29.99 14.46
C LEU A 14 3.51 -28.68 14.21
N MET A 15 2.64 -28.27 15.14
CA MET A 15 1.93 -26.99 15.10
C MET A 15 2.89 -25.81 15.12
N ASN A 16 3.93 -25.85 15.97
CA ASN A 16 4.95 -24.80 16.01
C ASN A 16 5.71 -24.68 14.68
N ILE A 17 6.06 -25.80 14.04
CA ILE A 17 6.71 -25.81 12.72
C ILE A 17 5.79 -25.18 11.66
N ILE A 18 4.50 -25.52 11.66
CA ILE A 18 3.52 -24.96 10.73
C ILE A 18 3.40 -23.45 10.92
N ILE A 19 3.27 -22.98 12.17
CA ILE A 19 3.17 -21.55 12.48
C ILE A 19 4.42 -20.80 12.03
N MET A 20 5.61 -21.31 12.33
CA MET A 20 6.87 -20.69 11.92
C MET A 20 7.02 -20.65 10.39
N SER A 21 6.57 -21.70 9.70
CA SER A 21 6.55 -21.74 8.23
C SER A 21 5.63 -20.66 7.64
N ILE A 22 4.42 -20.50 8.17
CA ILE A 22 3.47 -19.46 7.73
C ILE A 22 4.07 -18.07 7.94
N ILE A 23 4.65 -17.81 9.11
CA ILE A 23 5.29 -16.52 9.41
C ILE A 23 6.43 -16.24 8.42
N ALA A 24 7.28 -17.23 8.15
CA ALA A 24 8.38 -17.09 7.20
C ALA A 24 7.88 -16.76 5.78
N ILE A 25 6.83 -17.44 5.31
CA ILE A 25 6.22 -17.19 3.99
C ILE A 25 5.67 -15.76 3.91
N ILE A 26 4.99 -15.29 4.95
CA ILE A 26 4.44 -13.92 4.98
C ILE A 26 5.58 -12.89 4.89
N ILE A 27 6.63 -13.05 5.70
CA ILE A 27 7.79 -12.15 5.69
C ILE A 27 8.47 -12.16 4.31
N LEU A 28 8.65 -13.35 3.72
CA LEU A 28 9.27 -13.50 2.41
C LEU A 28 8.45 -12.81 1.32
N THR A 29 7.12 -12.97 1.35
CA THR A 29 6.22 -12.37 0.36
C THR A 29 6.23 -10.84 0.43
N ILE A 30 6.21 -10.27 1.65
CA ILE A 30 6.31 -8.82 1.86
C ILE A 30 7.69 -8.31 1.43
N GLY A 31 8.75 -9.04 1.81
CA GLY A 31 10.14 -8.70 1.46
C GLY A 31 10.35 -8.67 -0.05
N ILE A 32 9.96 -9.74 -0.75
CA ILE A 32 10.05 -9.84 -2.21
C ILE A 32 9.25 -8.71 -2.87
N SER A 33 8.02 -8.46 -2.45
CA SER A 33 7.19 -7.39 -3.02
C SER A 33 7.82 -6.00 -2.87
N ASN A 34 8.50 -5.73 -1.75
CA ASN A 34 9.24 -4.49 -1.53
C ASN A 34 10.56 -4.42 -2.33
N LEU A 35 11.23 -5.55 -2.53
CA LEU A 35 12.48 -5.65 -3.31
C LEU A 35 12.24 -5.56 -4.82
N THR A 36 11.12 -6.09 -5.30
CA THR A 36 10.71 -6.04 -6.71
C THR A 36 9.99 -4.76 -7.08
N GLU A 37 9.57 -3.94 -6.11
CA GLU A 37 9.02 -2.62 -6.39
C GLU A 37 10.09 -1.75 -7.05
N ASN A 38 9.83 -1.34 -8.30
CA ASN A 38 10.75 -0.49 -9.05
C ASN A 38 11.03 0.80 -8.26
N PRO A 39 12.30 1.16 -8.01
CA PRO A 39 12.66 2.35 -7.25
C PRO A 39 12.07 3.64 -7.87
N GLN A 40 11.90 3.68 -9.20
CA GLN A 40 11.23 4.80 -9.86
C GLN A 40 9.76 4.90 -9.44
N ASN A 41 9.05 3.78 -9.37
CA ASN A 41 7.64 3.77 -8.96
C ASN A 41 7.46 4.25 -7.52
N ARG A 42 8.40 3.87 -6.65
CA ARG A 42 8.44 4.35 -5.26
C ARG A 42 8.64 5.86 -5.19
N LEU A 43 9.55 6.41 -6.00
CA LEU A 43 9.76 7.86 -6.07
C LEU A 43 8.52 8.59 -6.60
N ILE A 44 7.93 8.09 -7.69
CA ILE A 44 6.67 8.61 -8.27
C ILE A 44 5.58 8.68 -7.19
N ARG A 45 5.35 7.57 -6.48
CA ARG A 45 4.35 7.49 -5.40
C ARG A 45 4.64 8.50 -4.30
N GLN A 46 5.88 8.59 -3.82
CA GLN A 46 6.25 9.52 -2.74
C GLN A 46 6.02 10.99 -3.12
N PHE A 47 6.37 11.37 -4.35
CA PHE A 47 6.13 12.71 -4.86
C PHE A 47 4.64 13.02 -4.99
N ALA A 48 3.88 12.10 -5.59
CA ALA A 48 2.43 12.25 -5.75
C ALA A 48 1.70 12.31 -4.40
N GLU A 49 2.07 11.48 -3.43
CA GLU A 49 1.51 11.51 -2.07
C GLU A 49 1.78 12.84 -1.36
N LYS A 50 2.96 13.42 -1.55
CA LYS A 50 3.27 14.76 -1.00
C LYS A 50 2.34 15.82 -1.59
N LYS A 51 2.07 15.77 -2.89
CA LYS A 51 1.11 16.66 -3.57
C LYS A 51 -0.31 16.42 -3.10
N LEU A 52 -0.70 15.15 -2.95
CA LEU A 52 -2.01 14.75 -2.44
C LEU A 52 -2.24 15.28 -1.03
N ARG A 53 -1.26 15.20 -0.13
CA ARG A 53 -1.39 15.73 1.24
C ARG A 53 -1.60 17.25 1.25
N LEU A 54 -0.87 17.98 0.41
CA LEU A 54 -1.03 19.43 0.27
C LEU A 54 -2.42 19.79 -0.24
N PHE A 55 -2.89 19.09 -1.26
CA PHE A 55 -4.24 19.24 -1.78
C PHE A 55 -5.30 18.91 -0.72
N SER A 56 -5.17 17.75 -0.08
CA SER A 56 -6.14 17.25 0.91
C SER A 56 -6.33 18.21 2.08
N ARG A 57 -5.26 18.87 2.54
CA ARG A 57 -5.34 19.93 3.57
C ARG A 57 -6.21 21.10 3.14
N GLY A 58 -6.13 21.54 1.88
CA GLY A 58 -6.95 22.62 1.35
C GLY A 58 -8.43 22.27 1.19
N TYR A 59 -8.73 20.98 0.98
CA TYR A 59 -10.09 20.50 0.68
C TYR A 59 -10.73 19.66 1.81
N SER A 60 -10.13 19.65 3.02
CA SER A 60 -10.61 18.83 4.16
C SER A 60 -10.79 17.35 3.82
N LEU A 61 -9.82 16.77 3.12
CA LEU A 61 -9.77 15.35 2.78
C LEU A 61 -8.71 14.63 3.62
N ASP A 62 -8.90 13.33 3.81
CA ASP A 62 -7.92 12.43 4.42
C ASP A 62 -7.17 11.68 3.31
N THR A 63 -5.85 11.84 3.27
CA THR A 63 -4.98 11.17 2.29
C THR A 63 -4.95 9.66 2.53
N ILE A 64 -5.17 8.83 1.51
CA ILE A 64 -5.06 7.37 1.60
C ILE A 64 -3.74 6.92 0.98
N ASN A 65 -3.62 6.93 -0.35
CA ASN A 65 -2.43 6.50 -1.07
C ASN A 65 -2.44 6.99 -2.52
N CYS A 66 -1.30 6.84 -3.20
CA CYS A 66 -1.18 7.02 -4.65
C CYS A 66 -0.59 5.78 -5.32
N ASP A 67 -0.89 5.63 -6.60
CA ASP A 67 -0.24 4.66 -7.45
C ASP A 67 1.21 5.11 -7.73
N GLY A 68 2.10 4.13 -7.93
CA GLY A 68 3.49 4.38 -8.29
C GLY A 68 3.76 4.36 -9.80
N VAL A 69 2.71 4.21 -10.62
CA VAL A 69 2.85 4.03 -12.07
C VAL A 69 2.00 5.06 -12.78
N ASP A 70 2.62 5.78 -13.70
CA ASP A 70 1.91 6.62 -14.67
C ASP A 70 1.44 5.74 -15.83
N ILE A 71 0.16 5.39 -15.81
CA ILE A 71 -0.46 4.52 -16.82
C ILE A 71 -0.70 5.30 -18.13
N ASN A 72 -0.86 6.63 -18.04
CA ASN A 72 -1.29 7.48 -19.15
C ASN A 72 -0.12 8.27 -19.77
N ASP A 73 1.10 8.11 -19.25
CA ASP A 73 2.32 8.87 -19.59
C ASP A 73 2.09 10.40 -19.62
N ASN A 74 1.21 10.88 -18.73
CA ASN A 74 0.81 12.29 -18.67
C ASN A 74 1.45 13.05 -17.51
N LYS A 75 2.34 12.40 -16.76
CA LYS A 75 3.01 12.86 -15.53
C LYS A 75 2.09 12.96 -14.31
N PHE A 76 0.90 12.34 -14.38
CA PHE A 76 -0.03 12.21 -13.26
C PHE A 76 -0.18 10.74 -12.87
N VAL A 77 -0.47 10.51 -11.61
CA VAL A 77 -0.84 9.20 -11.10
C VAL A 77 -2.16 9.27 -10.37
N ASN A 78 -2.86 8.14 -10.38
CA ASN A 78 -4.10 8.01 -9.62
C ASN A 78 -3.79 7.98 -8.13
N CYS A 79 -4.62 8.68 -7.39
CA CYS A 79 -4.51 8.89 -5.96
C CYS A 79 -5.88 8.76 -5.33
N ARG A 80 -5.92 8.36 -4.07
CA ARG A 80 -7.14 8.19 -3.30
C ARG A 80 -7.10 9.04 -2.06
N ALA A 81 -8.19 9.75 -1.81
CA ALA A 81 -8.44 10.44 -0.56
C ALA A 81 -9.85 10.13 -0.08
N SER A 82 -10.10 10.27 1.21
CA SER A 82 -11.42 10.13 1.81
C SER A 82 -11.98 11.50 2.17
N ASN A 83 -13.28 11.70 2.04
CA ASN A 83 -13.94 12.87 2.62
C ASN A 83 -14.40 12.60 4.05
N ARG A 84 -14.95 13.63 4.71
CA ARG A 84 -15.51 13.53 6.08
C ARG A 84 -16.63 12.49 6.25
N LYS A 85 -17.25 12.04 5.16
CA LYS A 85 -18.27 10.97 5.15
C LYS A 85 -17.68 9.59 4.86
N GLN A 86 -16.36 9.44 4.93
CA GLN A 86 -15.61 8.24 4.59
C GLN A 86 -15.79 7.75 3.14
N LYS A 87 -16.24 8.63 2.22
CA LYS A 87 -16.36 8.28 0.81
C LYS A 87 -15.00 8.47 0.14
N ILE A 88 -14.52 7.40 -0.50
CA ILE A 88 -13.30 7.42 -1.30
C ILE A 88 -13.53 8.29 -2.55
N ILE A 89 -12.61 9.20 -2.77
CA ILE A 89 -12.51 10.10 -3.91
C ILE A 89 -11.26 9.75 -4.68
N LEU A 90 -11.42 9.58 -5.99
CA LEU A 90 -10.33 9.41 -6.93
C LEU A 90 -9.82 10.78 -7.39
N LEU A 91 -8.51 10.94 -7.34
CA LEU A 91 -7.78 12.14 -7.68
C LEU A 91 -6.64 11.77 -8.63
N GLU A 92 -6.26 12.70 -9.49
CA GLU A 92 -5.05 12.61 -10.32
C GLU A 92 -4.03 13.61 -9.77
N CYS A 93 -2.86 13.14 -9.33
CA CYS A 93 -1.82 14.00 -8.76
C CYS A 93 -0.54 13.98 -9.61
N PRO A 94 0.10 15.14 -9.82
CA PRO A 94 1.36 15.20 -10.55
C PRO A 94 2.50 14.66 -9.69
N TYR A 95 3.44 13.96 -10.30
CA TYR A 95 4.68 13.50 -9.61
C TYR A 95 5.95 14.18 -10.12
N ARG A 96 5.89 14.90 -11.24
CA ARG A 96 7.07 15.56 -11.87
C ARG A 96 6.93 17.07 -12.03
N GLU A 97 5.71 17.59 -12.12
CA GLU A 97 5.45 19.02 -12.33
C GLU A 97 5.30 19.78 -11.00
N LYS A 98 6.09 20.85 -10.82
CA LYS A 98 6.17 21.59 -9.55
C LYS A 98 4.95 22.46 -9.29
N ASP A 99 4.37 23.07 -10.33
CA ASP A 99 3.27 24.04 -10.15
C ASP A 99 1.88 23.43 -10.35
N SER A 100 1.83 22.22 -10.89
CA SER A 100 0.60 21.46 -11.06
C SER A 100 0.05 20.99 -9.70
N ARG A 101 -1.29 20.99 -9.60
CA ARG A 101 -2.07 20.54 -8.43
C ARG A 101 -2.77 19.22 -8.75
N CYS A 102 -3.19 18.51 -7.71
CA CYS A 102 -4.07 17.36 -7.88
C CYS A 102 -5.44 17.81 -8.39
N ASN A 103 -6.07 16.98 -9.22
CA ASN A 103 -7.39 17.22 -9.79
C ASN A 103 -8.35 16.09 -9.43
N TYR A 104 -9.65 16.40 -9.40
CA TYR A 104 -10.67 15.37 -9.23
C TYR A 104 -10.82 14.55 -10.50
N LEU A 105 -10.71 13.22 -10.35
CA LEU A 105 -11.06 12.27 -11.40
C LEU A 105 -12.59 12.14 -11.40
N LEU A 106 -13.26 13.13 -11.98
CA LEU A 106 -14.70 13.10 -12.19
C LEU A 106 -15.02 11.98 -13.18
N LYS A 107 -15.53 10.86 -12.68
CA LYS A 107 -16.32 9.95 -13.51
C LYS A 107 -17.65 10.65 -13.77
N ARG A 108 -17.84 11.11 -15.01
CA ARG A 108 -19.18 11.38 -15.56
C ARG A 108 -20.06 10.15 -15.42
#